data_AF-A0A9P0ZRC6-F1
#
_entry.id   AF-A0A9P0ZRC6-F1
#
_cell.length_a   1.000
_cell.length_b   1.000
_cell.length_c   1.000
_cell.angle_alpha   90.00
_cell.angle_beta   90.00
_cell.angle_gamma   90.00
#
_symmetry.space_group_name_H-M   'P 1'
#
loop_
_entity.id
_entity.type
_entity.pdbx_description
1 polymer ?
#
loop_
_entity_poly.entity_id
_entity_poly.type
_entity_poly.pdbx_seq_one_letter_code
_entity_poly.pdbx_strand_id
1 'polypeptide(L)'
;MTKNALEAGRMTMSSSQKQVEVSFEDSNPQKWRVPLKEDSFRSFMEKEKNNATAQKVFARGSLFSPFLFGKFFDPSDAFPLWEFEADLLLATLRSSNHHCNVDWLQSDADFTLKAELPGVGSSGVQICIENRKVLEIRGVWREQQREGGGSDWKSSSHWWEHGFVRRIELPENADWRKTEANMNNDPMFLQISIPKAAAPNP
;
A
#
# COMPACT_ATOMS: atom_id res chain seq x y z
N MET A 1 30.40 -50.40 18.91
CA MET A 1 29.95 -49.98 17.55
C MET A 1 28.46 -49.75 17.60
N THR A 2 28.02 -48.49 17.73
CA THR A 2 26.64 -48.08 17.48
C THR A 2 26.68 -46.62 17.05
N LYS A 3 26.30 -46.38 15.80
CA LYS A 3 26.21 -45.06 15.16
C LYS A 3 24.86 -44.45 15.55
N ASN A 4 24.84 -43.22 16.04
CA ASN A 4 23.62 -42.41 16.06
C ASN A 4 23.85 -41.18 15.17
N ALA A 5 23.16 -41.18 14.02
CA ALA A 5 22.99 -40.02 13.18
C ALA A 5 21.94 -39.12 13.82
N LEU A 6 22.28 -37.85 14.04
CA LEU A 6 21.33 -36.81 14.40
C LEU A 6 20.95 -36.09 13.10
N GLU A 7 19.80 -36.45 12.55
CA GLU A 7 19.24 -35.81 11.37
C GLU A 7 18.64 -34.47 11.78
N ALA A 8 19.29 -33.38 11.39
CA ALA A 8 18.78 -32.02 11.58
C ALA A 8 17.59 -31.81 10.64
N GLY A 9 16.38 -31.78 11.23
CA GLY A 9 15.16 -31.37 10.53
C GLY A 9 15.29 -29.93 10.02
N ARG A 10 15.52 -29.79 8.72
CA ARG A 10 15.45 -28.51 8.01
C ARG A 10 13.96 -28.17 7.83
N MET A 11 13.41 -27.36 8.73
CA MET A 11 12.10 -26.73 8.53
C MET A 11 12.20 -25.78 7.33
N THR A 12 11.84 -26.26 6.13
CA THR A 12 11.52 -25.39 5.01
C THR A 12 10.18 -24.71 5.31
N MET A 13 10.21 -23.49 5.82
CA MET A 13 9.04 -22.62 5.79
C MET A 13 8.74 -22.30 4.32
N SER A 14 7.69 -22.89 3.78
CA SER A 14 7.11 -22.49 2.51
C SER A 14 6.47 -21.11 2.70
N SER A 15 7.21 -20.05 2.38
CA SER A 15 6.65 -18.71 2.24
C SER A 15 5.64 -18.75 1.08
N SER A 16 4.34 -18.82 1.39
CA SER A 16 3.30 -18.73 0.37
C SER A 16 3.19 -17.28 -0.12
N GLN A 17 3.89 -16.99 -1.22
CA GLN A 17 3.72 -15.74 -1.96
C GLN A 17 2.49 -15.88 -2.86
N LYS A 18 1.57 -14.93 -2.76
CA LYS A 18 0.34 -14.83 -3.56
C LYS A 18 0.46 -13.65 -4.51
N GLN A 19 0.33 -13.89 -5.81
CA GLN A 19 0.25 -12.80 -6.79
C GLN A 19 -1.07 -12.03 -6.61
N VAL A 20 -0.99 -10.70 -6.69
CA VAL A 20 -2.13 -9.78 -6.67
C VAL A 20 -2.37 -9.32 -8.10
N GLU A 21 -3.62 -9.36 -8.54
CA GLU A 21 -3.99 -8.89 -9.88
C GLU A 21 -3.82 -7.36 -9.96
N VAL A 22 -3.12 -6.91 -11.02
CA VAL A 22 -2.97 -5.50 -11.36
C VAL A 22 -3.95 -5.17 -12.48
N SER A 23 -4.93 -4.32 -12.17
CA SER A 23 -5.88 -3.82 -13.17
C SER A 23 -5.34 -2.56 -13.85
N PHE A 24 -5.70 -2.32 -15.12
CA PHE A 24 -5.20 -1.17 -15.90
C PHE A 24 -6.29 -0.15 -16.26
N GLU A 25 -7.52 -0.40 -15.85
CA GLU A 25 -8.66 0.48 -16.05
C GLU A 25 -9.55 0.39 -14.81
N ASP A 26 -9.72 1.51 -14.10
CA ASP A 26 -10.84 1.70 -13.17
C ASP A 26 -11.76 2.76 -13.75
N SER A 27 -12.85 2.30 -14.36
CA SER A 27 -13.79 3.13 -15.10
C SER A 27 -14.69 4.00 -14.20
N ASN A 28 -14.45 4.07 -12.88
CA ASN A 28 -15.23 4.93 -11.99
C ASN A 28 -14.63 6.34 -11.84
N PRO A 29 -15.10 7.35 -12.59
CA PRO A 29 -14.64 8.74 -12.46
C PRO A 29 -15.16 9.45 -11.19
N GLN A 30 -15.96 8.78 -10.37
CA GLN A 30 -16.60 9.36 -9.18
C GLN A 30 -15.85 9.06 -7.89
N LYS A 31 -14.78 8.26 -7.93
CA LYS A 31 -14.00 7.95 -6.73
C LYS A 31 -13.21 9.16 -6.22
N TRP A 32 -13.01 9.21 -4.91
CA TRP A 32 -12.19 10.19 -4.20
C TRP A 32 -12.61 11.65 -4.39
N ARG A 33 -13.90 11.90 -4.66
CA ARG A 33 -14.43 13.25 -4.86
C ARG A 33 -14.27 14.17 -3.65
N VAL A 34 -14.23 13.59 -2.45
CA VAL A 34 -14.04 14.34 -1.23
C VAL A 34 -12.59 14.16 -0.76
N PRO A 35 -11.77 15.22 -0.78
CA PRO A 35 -10.43 15.15 -0.28
C PRO A 35 -10.44 14.95 1.24
N LEU A 36 -9.57 14.08 1.72
CA LEU A 36 -9.35 13.88 3.14
C LEU A 36 -8.49 15.03 3.66
N LYS A 37 -9.08 15.93 4.44
CA LYS A 37 -8.37 17.06 5.07
C LYS A 37 -7.82 16.68 6.43
N GLU A 38 -6.83 17.43 6.91
CA GLU A 38 -6.18 17.17 8.19
C GLU A 38 -7.15 17.17 9.38
N ASP A 39 -8.02 18.17 9.49
CA ASP A 39 -8.98 18.23 10.60
C ASP A 39 -10.02 17.10 10.51
N SER A 40 -10.47 16.75 9.30
CA SER A 40 -11.36 15.61 9.08
C SER A 40 -10.70 14.30 9.50
N PHE A 41 -9.42 14.11 9.18
CA PHE A 41 -8.65 12.94 9.59
C PHE A 41 -8.45 12.89 11.11
N ARG A 42 -8.13 14.02 11.75
CA ARG A 42 -7.98 14.10 13.22
C ARG A 42 -9.29 13.73 13.92
N SER A 43 -10.42 14.30 13.49
CA SER A 43 -11.74 13.97 14.05
C SER A 43 -12.09 12.50 13.84
N PHE A 44 -11.79 11.94 12.67
CA PHE A 44 -11.98 10.53 12.36
C PHE A 44 -11.13 9.63 13.29
N MET A 45 -9.83 9.91 13.46
CA MET A 45 -8.96 9.11 14.31
C MET A 45 -9.32 9.19 15.80
N GLU A 46 -9.82 10.33 16.28
CA GLU A 46 -10.35 10.45 17.65
C GLU A 46 -11.61 9.59 17.86
N LYS A 47 -12.51 9.58 16.87
CA LYS A 47 -13.69 8.68 16.87
C LYS A 47 -13.26 7.21 16.84
N GLU A 48 -12.21 6.88 16.10
CA GLU A 48 -11.70 5.51 15.93
C GLU A 48 -10.56 5.14 16.90
N LYS A 49 -10.36 5.88 17.98
CA LYS A 49 -9.23 5.66 18.92
C LYS A 49 -9.18 4.25 19.52
N ASN A 50 -10.34 3.61 19.68
CA ASN A 50 -10.45 2.25 20.22
C ASN A 50 -10.54 1.17 19.11
N ASN A 51 -10.49 1.56 17.84
CA ASN A 51 -10.59 0.65 16.70
C ASN A 51 -9.21 0.20 16.24
N ALA A 52 -8.78 -0.99 16.70
CA ALA A 52 -7.44 -1.50 16.41
C ALA A 52 -7.13 -1.60 14.91
N THR A 53 -8.13 -1.89 14.05
CA THR A 53 -7.91 -1.96 12.60
C THR A 53 -7.67 -0.59 12.00
N ALA A 54 -8.50 0.40 12.35
CA ALA A 54 -8.30 1.78 11.90
C ALA A 54 -6.93 2.31 12.35
N GLN A 55 -6.57 2.07 13.61
CA GLN A 55 -5.29 2.47 14.18
C GLN A 55 -4.12 1.84 13.42
N LYS A 56 -4.20 0.56 13.03
CA LYS A 56 -3.15 -0.09 12.23
C LYS A 56 -3.09 0.45 10.80
N VAL A 57 -4.22 0.63 10.13
CA VAL A 57 -4.30 1.12 8.75
C VAL A 57 -3.69 2.51 8.63
N PHE A 58 -4.04 3.41 9.54
CA PHE A 58 -3.61 4.80 9.51
C PHE A 58 -2.51 5.11 10.52
N ALA A 59 -1.82 4.08 11.03
CA ALA A 59 -0.71 4.22 11.96
C ALA A 59 0.41 5.08 11.36
N ARG A 60 1.11 5.80 12.22
CA ARG A 60 2.38 6.43 11.84
C ARG A 60 3.36 5.35 11.35
N GLY A 61 3.87 5.50 10.13
CA GLY A 61 4.72 4.51 9.47
C GLY A 61 3.99 3.54 8.52
N SER A 62 2.66 3.57 8.49
CA SER A 62 1.85 2.88 7.47
C SER A 62 1.91 3.60 6.13
N LEU A 63 1.85 2.83 5.03
CA LEU A 63 1.70 3.36 3.67
C LEU A 63 0.43 4.21 3.49
N PHE A 64 -0.61 3.94 4.28
CA PHE A 64 -1.91 4.61 4.15
C PHE A 64 -2.10 5.79 5.11
N SER A 65 -1.10 6.09 5.96
CA SER A 65 -1.12 7.27 6.82
C SER A 65 -1.07 8.55 5.99
N PRO A 66 -1.97 9.54 6.18
CA PRO A 66 -1.89 10.82 5.48
C PRO A 66 -0.71 11.67 5.94
N PHE A 67 -0.03 11.31 7.03
CA PHE A 67 1.16 12.03 7.48
C PHE A 67 2.43 11.47 6.82
N LEU A 68 2.96 12.23 5.86
CA LEU A 68 4.23 11.97 5.16
C LEU A 68 5.18 13.15 5.43
N PHE A 69 6.41 12.85 5.88
CA PHE A 69 7.48 13.85 6.13
C PHE A 69 7.11 14.94 7.14
N GLY A 70 6.29 14.58 8.14
CA GLY A 70 5.79 15.54 9.12
C GLY A 70 4.79 16.55 8.55
N LYS A 71 4.29 16.33 7.33
CA LYS A 71 3.21 17.10 6.71
C LYS A 71 2.02 16.21 6.42
N PHE A 72 0.86 16.82 6.30
CA PHE A 72 -0.36 16.15 5.90
C PHE A 72 -0.49 16.13 4.38
N PHE A 73 -0.76 14.97 3.82
CA PHE A 73 -0.97 14.73 2.39
C PHE A 73 -2.18 13.80 2.21
N ASP A 74 -3.14 14.23 1.39
CA ASP A 74 -4.33 13.44 1.10
C ASP A 74 -3.92 12.11 0.40
N PRO A 75 -4.22 10.93 0.97
CA PRO A 75 -3.85 9.66 0.36
C PRO A 75 -4.51 9.39 -1.00
N SER A 76 -5.57 10.14 -1.32
CA SER A 76 -6.27 10.10 -2.60
C SER A 76 -5.72 11.08 -3.65
N ASP A 77 -4.79 11.96 -3.26
CA ASP A 77 -3.96 12.70 -4.21
C ASP A 77 -2.76 11.83 -4.62
N ALA A 78 -2.33 11.92 -5.88
CA ALA A 78 -1.20 11.14 -6.36
C ALA A 78 0.12 11.76 -5.86
N PHE A 79 0.95 10.94 -5.21
CA PHE A 79 2.23 11.38 -4.65
C PHE A 79 3.41 10.88 -5.52
N PRO A 80 4.36 11.73 -5.93
CA PRO A 80 5.52 11.30 -6.73
C PRO A 80 6.59 10.63 -5.85
N LEU A 81 6.28 9.43 -5.34
CA LEU A 81 7.10 8.72 -4.36
C LEU A 81 8.57 8.53 -4.79
N TRP A 82 8.78 8.23 -6.06
CA TRP A 82 10.08 7.91 -6.65
C TRP A 82 11.00 9.12 -6.86
N GLU A 83 10.48 10.34 -6.70
CA GLU A 83 11.31 11.56 -6.75
C GLU A 83 12.08 11.78 -5.44
N PHE A 84 11.93 10.89 -4.46
CA PHE A 84 12.48 11.05 -3.14
C PHE A 84 13.20 9.78 -2.64
N GLU A 85 14.23 9.99 -1.83
CA GLU A 85 14.99 8.92 -1.19
C GLU A 85 14.29 8.39 0.07
N ALA A 86 14.06 7.07 0.13
CA ALA A 86 13.40 6.42 1.26
C ALA A 86 14.10 6.69 2.60
N ASP A 87 15.43 6.63 2.62
CA ASP A 87 16.22 6.87 3.82
C ASP A 87 16.02 8.27 4.39
N LEU A 88 16.01 9.29 3.53
CA LEU A 88 15.82 10.68 3.94
C LEU A 88 14.40 10.91 4.47
N LEU A 89 13.41 10.37 3.77
CA LEU A 89 12.00 10.57 4.08
C LEU A 89 11.54 9.81 5.33
N LEU A 90 12.07 8.61 5.56
CA LEU A 90 11.69 7.75 6.67
C LEU A 90 12.65 7.82 7.86
N ALA A 91 13.76 8.58 7.75
CA ALA A 91 14.77 8.72 8.82
C ALA A 91 14.15 9.00 10.19
N THR A 92 13.22 9.96 10.26
CA THR A 92 12.54 10.31 11.52
C THR A 92 11.80 9.10 12.09
N LEU A 93 11.04 8.38 11.25
CA LEU A 93 10.28 7.19 11.69
C LEU A 93 11.22 6.09 12.19
N ARG A 94 12.25 5.77 11.41
CA ARG A 94 13.25 4.74 11.74
C ARG A 94 14.05 5.07 13.01
N SER A 95 14.29 6.36 13.29
CA SER A 95 15.00 6.81 14.51
C SER A 95 14.12 6.84 15.78
N SER A 96 12.80 6.92 15.62
CA SER A 96 11.85 7.20 16.72
C SER A 96 11.28 5.96 17.42
N ASN A 97 11.88 4.78 17.23
CA ASN A 97 11.35 3.46 17.63
C ASN A 97 9.93 3.17 17.11
N HIS A 98 9.47 3.91 16.09
CA HIS A 98 8.23 3.61 15.40
C HIS A 98 8.50 2.54 14.35
N HIS A 99 7.63 1.52 14.30
CA HIS A 99 7.69 0.53 13.23
C HIS A 99 7.30 1.20 11.91
N CYS A 100 8.25 1.33 10.99
CA CYS A 100 8.00 1.74 9.62
C CYS A 100 8.43 0.59 8.71
N ASN A 101 7.44 -0.05 8.12
CA ASN A 101 7.62 -1.23 7.27
C ASN A 101 7.28 -0.92 5.82
N VAL A 102 7.47 0.35 5.45
CA VAL A 102 7.38 0.86 4.08
C VAL A 102 8.80 1.17 3.61
N ASP A 103 9.12 0.73 2.41
CA ASP A 103 10.39 1.00 1.77
C ASP A 103 10.19 1.07 0.26
N TRP A 104 10.94 1.92 -0.41
CA TRP A 104 10.91 1.98 -1.86
C TRP A 104 12.30 2.22 -2.42
N LEU A 105 12.58 1.58 -3.55
CA LEU A 105 13.88 1.62 -4.21
C LEU A 105 13.70 1.86 -5.70
N GLN A 106 14.52 2.76 -6.23
CA GLN A 106 14.74 2.90 -7.65
C GLN A 106 16.08 2.23 -8.01
N SER A 107 16.02 1.16 -8.80
CA SER A 107 17.19 0.50 -9.37
C SER A 107 17.39 0.90 -10.83
N ASP A 108 18.42 0.39 -11.51
CA ASP A 108 18.56 0.59 -12.96
C ASP A 108 17.49 -0.16 -13.76
N ALA A 109 16.93 -1.25 -13.20
CA ALA A 109 15.99 -2.12 -13.89
C ALA A 109 14.52 -1.79 -13.59
N ASP A 110 14.20 -1.35 -12.36
CA ASP A 110 12.84 -1.23 -11.88
C ASP A 110 12.67 -0.20 -10.75
N PHE A 111 11.41 0.05 -10.42
CA PHE A 111 10.96 0.71 -9.21
C PHE A 111 10.26 -0.33 -8.32
N THR A 112 10.72 -0.51 -7.08
CA THR A 112 10.20 -1.52 -6.16
C THR A 112 9.67 -0.88 -4.89
N LEU A 113 8.37 -1.03 -4.61
CA LEU A 113 7.70 -0.56 -3.40
C LEU A 113 7.36 -1.76 -2.53
N LYS A 114 7.73 -1.71 -1.26
CA LYS A 114 7.40 -2.72 -0.25
C LYS A 114 6.68 -2.04 0.90
N ALA A 115 5.55 -2.60 1.33
CA ALA A 115 4.80 -2.09 2.46
C ALA A 115 4.16 -3.24 3.23
N GLU A 116 4.30 -3.23 4.55
CA GLU A 116 3.46 -4.06 5.41
C GLU A 116 2.00 -3.64 5.23
N LEU A 117 1.12 -4.62 5.07
CA LEU A 117 -0.30 -4.38 5.07
C LEU A 117 -0.82 -4.47 6.51
N PRO A 118 -1.66 -3.52 6.94
CA PRO A 118 -2.42 -3.69 8.18
C PRO A 118 -3.18 -5.01 8.06
N GLY A 119 -3.29 -5.81 9.12
CA GLY A 119 -3.85 -7.18 9.14
C GLY A 119 -5.28 -7.41 8.59
N VAL A 120 -5.86 -6.47 7.85
CA VAL A 120 -6.95 -6.68 6.90
C VAL A 120 -6.46 -7.66 5.83
N GLY A 121 -6.92 -8.91 5.90
CA GLY A 121 -6.41 -10.02 5.09
C GLY A 121 -6.26 -9.71 3.60
N SER A 122 -5.37 -10.45 2.94
CA SER A 122 -4.96 -10.31 1.53
C SER A 122 -6.08 -10.33 0.48
N SER A 123 -7.34 -10.60 0.87
CA SER A 123 -8.52 -10.53 0.00
C SER A 123 -9.05 -9.10 -0.23
N GLY A 124 -8.64 -8.13 0.60
CA GLY A 124 -9.20 -6.77 0.57
C GLY A 124 -8.43 -5.74 -0.26
N VAL A 125 -7.18 -6.02 -0.63
CA VAL A 125 -6.33 -5.04 -1.35
C VAL A 125 -6.50 -5.20 -2.86
N GLN A 126 -6.71 -4.09 -3.53
CA GLN A 126 -6.82 -3.97 -4.98
C GLN A 126 -5.78 -3.00 -5.49
N ILE A 127 -5.20 -3.33 -6.65
CA ILE A 127 -4.18 -2.53 -7.30
C ILE A 127 -4.67 -2.16 -8.71
N CYS A 128 -4.56 -0.88 -9.03
CA CYS A 128 -4.95 -0.35 -10.32
C CYS A 128 -3.91 0.64 -10.83
N ILE A 129 -3.69 0.66 -12.14
CA ILE A 129 -2.96 1.73 -12.80
C ILE A 129 -3.95 2.57 -13.61
N GLU A 130 -4.06 3.83 -13.26
CA GLU A 130 -4.91 4.81 -13.93
C GLU A 130 -4.13 5.69 -14.88
N ASN A 131 -4.72 5.97 -16.03
CA ASN A 131 -4.19 6.92 -17.01
C ASN A 131 -2.71 6.69 -17.36
N ARG A 132 -2.23 5.45 -17.19
CA ARG A 132 -0.84 5.03 -17.40
C ARG A 132 0.18 5.74 -16.49
N LYS A 133 -0.29 6.51 -15.49
CA LYS A 133 0.53 7.42 -14.69
C LYS A 133 0.34 7.24 -13.19
N VAL A 134 -0.79 6.71 -12.71
CA VAL A 134 -1.05 6.63 -11.27
C VAL A 134 -1.25 5.20 -10.84
N LEU A 135 -0.38 4.71 -9.97
CA LEU A 135 -0.57 3.47 -9.22
C LEU A 135 -1.48 3.75 -8.03
N GLU A 136 -2.64 3.11 -7.99
CA GLU A 136 -3.57 3.14 -6.87
C GLU A 136 -3.53 1.82 -6.12
N ILE A 137 -3.29 1.92 -4.80
CA ILE A 137 -3.37 0.79 -3.86
C ILE A 137 -4.51 1.11 -2.92
N ARG A 138 -5.55 0.27 -2.90
CA ARG A 138 -6.74 0.51 -2.07
C ARG A 138 -7.23 -0.75 -1.40
N GLY A 139 -8.09 -0.59 -0.39
CA GLY A 139 -8.81 -1.69 0.20
C GLY A 139 -9.85 -1.24 1.21
N VAL A 140 -10.62 -2.20 1.71
CA VAL A 140 -11.65 -1.98 2.73
C VAL A 140 -11.09 -2.40 4.07
N TRP A 141 -11.26 -1.56 5.10
CA TRP A 141 -10.86 -1.91 6.47
C TRP A 141 -12.04 -2.05 7.43
N ARG A 142 -13.21 -1.55 7.04
CA ARG A 142 -14.47 -1.72 7.75
C ARG A 142 -15.50 -2.28 6.78
N GLU A 143 -15.98 -3.49 7.08
CA GLU A 143 -17.06 -4.09 6.31
C GLU A 143 -18.30 -3.18 6.37
N GLN A 144 -18.86 -2.86 5.21
CA GLN A 144 -20.12 -2.13 5.15
C GLN A 144 -21.24 -3.07 5.59
N GLN A 145 -22.01 -2.69 6.61
CA GLN A 145 -23.33 -3.26 6.81
C GLN A 145 -24.14 -2.92 5.56
N ARG A 146 -24.53 -3.93 4.77
CA ARG A 146 -25.32 -3.76 3.54
C ARG A 146 -26.74 -3.28 3.89
N GLU A 147 -26.89 -2.05 4.33
CA GLU A 147 -28.19 -1.39 4.39
C GLU A 147 -28.48 -0.79 3.02
N GLY A 148 -29.11 -1.57 2.14
CA GLY A 148 -29.85 -1.07 0.98
C GLY A 148 -29.01 -0.42 -0.13
N GLY A 149 -28.39 -1.25 -0.96
CA GLY A 149 -28.01 -0.88 -2.34
C GLY A 149 -26.56 -0.44 -2.52
N GLY A 150 -25.73 -1.35 -3.05
CA GLY A 150 -24.61 -1.13 -4.00
C GLY A 150 -23.72 0.12 -3.90
N SER A 151 -23.59 0.79 -2.75
CA SER A 151 -22.83 2.03 -2.65
C SER A 151 -21.33 1.75 -2.74
N ASP A 152 -20.70 2.25 -3.80
CA ASP A 152 -19.25 2.27 -3.93
C ASP A 152 -18.66 3.22 -2.88
N TRP A 153 -18.12 2.69 -1.78
CA TRP A 153 -17.53 3.48 -0.68
C TRP A 153 -16.50 4.49 -1.15
N LYS A 154 -15.84 4.23 -2.29
CA LYS A 154 -14.85 5.12 -2.91
C LYS A 154 -15.47 6.46 -3.34
N SER A 155 -16.78 6.49 -3.60
CA SER A 155 -17.53 7.69 -4.02
C SER A 155 -18.28 8.37 -2.86
N SER A 156 -18.22 7.79 -1.65
CA SER A 156 -18.86 8.36 -0.46
C SER A 156 -18.10 9.60 0.05
N SER A 157 -18.80 10.50 0.74
CA SER A 157 -18.18 11.72 1.28
C SER A 157 -17.15 11.50 2.38
N HIS A 158 -17.07 10.29 2.94
CA HIS A 158 -16.15 9.92 4.02
C HIS A 158 -15.53 8.55 3.72
N TRP A 159 -15.00 8.36 2.51
CA TRP A 159 -14.47 7.07 2.06
C TRP A 159 -13.47 6.45 3.05
N TRP A 160 -12.73 7.26 3.80
CA TRP A 160 -11.77 6.83 4.82
C TRP A 160 -12.41 6.13 6.02
N GLU A 161 -13.72 6.31 6.26
CA GLU A 161 -14.46 5.57 7.30
C GLU A 161 -14.70 4.10 6.94
N HIS A 162 -14.52 3.73 5.67
CA HIS A 162 -14.81 2.39 5.16
C HIS A 162 -13.58 1.70 4.57
N GLY A 163 -12.70 2.46 3.93
CA GLY A 163 -11.53 1.93 3.27
C GLY A 163 -10.33 2.86 3.33
N PHE A 164 -9.27 2.44 2.66
CA PHE A 164 -8.01 3.15 2.55
C PHE A 164 -7.57 3.18 1.09
N VAL A 165 -6.80 4.20 0.76
CA VAL A 165 -6.16 4.35 -0.54
C VAL A 165 -4.80 4.97 -0.36
N ARG A 166 -3.88 4.66 -1.27
CA ARG A 166 -2.67 5.42 -1.54
C ARG A 166 -2.51 5.51 -3.06
N ARG A 167 -2.43 6.72 -3.59
CA ARG A 167 -2.12 6.98 -4.99
C ARG A 167 -0.68 7.47 -5.14
N ILE A 168 0.03 6.86 -6.07
CA ILE A 168 1.46 7.09 -6.32
C ILE A 168 1.63 7.42 -7.80
N GLU A 169 2.30 8.52 -8.11
CA GLU A 169 2.68 8.82 -9.50
C GLU A 169 3.80 7.87 -9.95
N LEU A 170 3.59 7.28 -11.12
CA LEU A 170 4.57 6.47 -11.82
C LEU A 170 5.55 7.40 -12.54
N PRO A 171 6.87 7.11 -12.51
CA PRO A 171 7.86 7.83 -13.28
C PRO A 171 7.62 7.69 -14.78
N GLU A 172 8.04 8.67 -15.56
CA GLU A 172 7.80 8.70 -17.01
C GLU A 172 8.38 7.48 -17.75
N ASN A 173 9.50 6.95 -17.27
CA ASN A 173 10.17 5.79 -17.83
C ASN A 173 9.69 4.45 -17.26
N ALA A 174 8.55 4.39 -16.55
CA ALA A 174 7.97 3.14 -16.07
C ALA A 174 7.25 2.36 -17.20
N ASP A 175 7.55 1.08 -17.35
CA ASP A 175 6.75 0.13 -18.14
C ASP A 175 5.56 -0.34 -17.31
N TRP A 176 4.59 0.54 -17.13
CA TRP A 176 3.41 0.32 -16.29
C TRP A 176 2.67 -0.98 -16.63
N ARG A 177 2.69 -1.43 -17.90
CA ARG A 177 2.02 -2.66 -18.37
C ARG A 177 2.61 -3.93 -17.77
N LYS A 178 3.86 -3.89 -17.34
CA LYS A 178 4.57 -5.02 -16.71
C LYS A 178 4.65 -4.90 -15.20
N THR A 179 3.81 -4.07 -14.61
CA THR A 179 3.74 -3.95 -13.14
C THR A 179 3.28 -5.26 -12.55
N GLU A 180 4.02 -5.75 -11.57
CA GLU A 180 3.71 -6.96 -10.83
C GLU A 180 3.49 -6.62 -9.36
N ALA A 181 2.51 -7.28 -8.75
CA ALA A 181 2.23 -7.15 -7.34
C ALA A 181 2.16 -8.52 -6.68
N ASN A 182 2.82 -8.64 -5.54
CA ASN A 182 2.95 -9.89 -4.79
C ASN A 182 2.68 -9.62 -3.32
N MET A 183 1.89 -10.48 -2.69
CA MET A 183 1.68 -10.50 -1.25
C MET A 183 2.36 -11.70 -0.61
N ASN A 184 3.11 -11.45 0.45
CA ASN A 184 3.57 -12.51 1.36
C ASN A 184 2.57 -12.62 2.51
N ASN A 185 2.28 -13.84 2.96
CA ASN A 185 1.29 -14.07 4.01
C ASN A 185 1.87 -14.12 5.44
N ASP A 186 3.20 -14.18 5.58
CA ASP A 186 3.85 -14.25 6.88
C ASP A 186 5.30 -13.73 6.83
N PRO A 187 5.58 -12.51 7.34
CA PRO A 187 4.63 -11.44 7.68
C PRO A 187 3.87 -10.87 6.45
N MET A 188 2.74 -10.17 6.68
CA MET A 188 1.85 -9.72 5.59
C MET A 188 2.36 -8.47 4.88
N PHE A 189 3.09 -8.68 3.78
CA PHE A 189 3.73 -7.60 3.00
C PHE A 189 3.24 -7.57 1.56
N LEU A 190 2.97 -6.37 1.06
CA LEU A 190 2.77 -6.09 -0.36
C LEU A 190 4.09 -5.63 -0.97
N GLN A 191 4.53 -6.29 -2.04
CA GLN A 191 5.62 -5.85 -2.90
C GLN A 191 5.08 -5.55 -4.29
N ILE A 192 5.32 -4.35 -4.79
CA ILE A 192 5.01 -3.92 -6.15
C ILE A 192 6.33 -3.65 -6.87
N SER A 193 6.52 -4.27 -8.03
CA SER A 193 7.66 -4.03 -8.91
C SER A 193 7.16 -3.47 -10.23
N ILE A 194 7.76 -2.37 -10.67
CA ILE A 194 7.42 -1.66 -11.90
C ILE A 194 8.70 -1.58 -12.74
N PRO A 195 8.87 -2.42 -13.77
CA PRO A 195 10.03 -2.37 -14.63
C PRO A 195 10.17 -1.01 -15.32
N LYS A 196 11.40 -0.60 -15.63
CA LYS A 196 11.62 0.54 -16.53
C LYS A 196 11.38 0.14 -17.98
N ALA A 197 10.83 1.06 -18.74
CA ALA A 197 10.73 0.94 -20.18
C ALA A 197 12.14 0.79 -20.76
N ALA A 198 12.30 -0.14 -21.70
CA ALA A 198 13.52 -0.21 -22.48
C ALA A 198 13.75 1.16 -23.12
N ALA A 199 15.00 1.64 -23.10
CA ALA A 199 15.35 2.83 -23.85
C ALA A 199 14.86 2.65 -25.30
N PRO A 200 14.27 3.69 -25.92
CA PRO A 200 14.01 3.64 -27.35
C PRO A 200 15.32 3.21 -28.03
N ASN A 201 15.29 2.17 -28.87
CA ASN A 201 16.47 1.83 -29.66
C ASN A 201 16.90 3.09 -30.42
N PRO A 202 18.20 3.46 -30.39
CA PRO A 202 18.71 4.61 -31.12
C PRO A 202 18.52 4.46 -32.63
#